data_AF-A0A9D1G9J5-F1
#
_entry.id   AF-A0A9D1G9J5-F1
#
_cell.length_a   1.000
_cell.length_b   1.000
_cell.length_c   1.000
_cell.angle_alpha   90.00
_cell.angle_beta   90.00
_cell.angle_gamma   90.00
#
_symmetry.space_group_name_H-M   'P 1'
#
loop_
_entity.id
_entity.type
_entity.pdbx_description
1 polymer ?
#
loop_
_entity_poly.entity_id
_entity_poly.type
_entity_poly.pdbx_seq_one_letter_code
_entity_poly.pdbx_strand_id
1 'polypeptide(L)'
;MSKEDYSKYYIQGSDHYLIPKDIFNELFNEMENWKKEAHQYKKVIDKLSKTIYEIDELRKTTGGYPSDYIDYSLEILREVE
;
A
#
# COMPACT_ATOMS: atom_id res chain seq x y z
N MET A 1 2.48 -17.02 -5.59
CA MET A 1 3.50 -18.07 -5.41
C MET A 1 3.83 -18.21 -3.93
N SER A 2 3.86 -19.44 -3.41
CA SER A 2 4.33 -19.71 -2.05
C SER A 2 5.87 -19.81 -2.03
N LYS A 3 6.49 -19.77 -0.85
CA LYS A 3 7.93 -20.05 -0.74
C LYS A 3 8.28 -21.46 -1.21
N GLU A 4 7.35 -22.41 -1.10
CA GLU A 4 7.57 -23.79 -1.54
C GLU A 4 7.67 -23.92 -3.06
N ASP A 5 7.04 -23.00 -3.81
CA ASP A 5 7.14 -22.95 -5.27
C ASP A 5 8.56 -22.64 -5.77
N TYR A 6 9.43 -22.06 -4.93
CA TYR A 6 10.81 -21.71 -5.30
C TYR A 6 11.82 -22.83 -5.06
N SER A 7 11.45 -23.85 -4.26
CA SER A 7 12.32 -24.98 -3.96
C SER A 7 12.72 -25.76 -5.22
N LYS A 8 11.91 -25.73 -6.29
CA LYS A 8 12.25 -26.34 -7.60
C LYS A 8 13.42 -25.67 -8.31
N TYR A 9 13.77 -24.43 -7.93
CA TYR A 9 14.88 -23.67 -8.50
C TYR A 9 16.15 -23.76 -7.65
N TYR A 10 16.10 -24.49 -6.53
CA TYR A 10 17.24 -24.65 -5.64
C TYR A 10 18.33 -25.52 -6.28
N ILE A 11 19.59 -25.05 -6.23
CA ILE A 11 20.74 -25.82 -6.70
C ILE A 11 21.23 -26.69 -5.54
N GLN A 12 21.09 -28.02 -5.67
CA GLN A 12 21.50 -28.97 -4.64
C GLN A 12 22.99 -28.82 -4.27
N GLY A 13 23.28 -28.74 -2.98
CA GLY A 13 24.65 -28.59 -2.46
C GLY A 13 25.19 -27.15 -2.54
N SER A 14 24.32 -26.17 -2.77
CA SER A 14 24.67 -24.74 -2.87
C SER A 14 23.63 -23.89 -2.14
N ASP A 15 23.96 -22.65 -1.77
CA ASP A 15 23.02 -21.70 -1.17
C ASP A 15 22.30 -20.82 -2.22
N HIS A 16 22.22 -21.29 -3.47
CA HIS A 16 21.80 -20.50 -4.62
C HIS A 16 20.54 -21.08 -5.27
N TYR A 17 19.73 -20.20 -5.87
CA TYR A 17 18.58 -20.54 -6.70
C TYR A 17 18.83 -20.11 -8.15
N LEU A 18 18.43 -20.93 -9.12
CA LEU A 18 18.50 -20.60 -10.55
C LEU A 18 17.09 -20.41 -11.11
N ILE A 19 16.67 -19.14 -11.14
CA ILE A 19 15.31 -18.76 -11.56
C ILE A 19 15.31 -18.51 -13.08
N PRO A 20 14.39 -19.12 -13.84
CA PRO A 20 14.17 -18.81 -15.25
C PRO A 20 13.86 -17.32 -15.48
N LYS A 21 14.41 -16.75 -16.56
CA LYS A 21 14.31 -15.32 -16.85
C LYS A 21 12.86 -14.83 -16.98
N ASP A 22 12.01 -15.62 -17.60
CA ASP A 22 10.57 -15.38 -17.75
C ASP A 22 9.88 -15.25 -16.39
N ILE A 23 10.15 -16.18 -15.48
CA ILE A 23 9.58 -16.18 -14.11
C ILE A 23 10.12 -15.01 -13.30
N PHE A 24 11.41 -14.68 -13.44
CA PHE A 24 11.97 -13.49 -12.82
C PHE A 24 11.27 -12.22 -13.29
N ASN A 25 11.03 -12.07 -14.60
CA ASN A 25 10.37 -10.89 -15.15
C ASN A 25 8.91 -10.77 -14.67
N GLU A 26 8.19 -11.90 -14.59
CA GLU A 26 6.82 -11.93 -14.04
C GLU A 26 6.80 -11.41 -12.61
N LEU A 27 7.64 -11.97 -11.74
CA LEU A 27 7.76 -11.55 -10.34
C LEU A 27 8.18 -10.09 -10.20
N PHE A 28 9.12 -9.64 -11.03
CA PHE A 28 9.56 -8.26 -11.01
C PHE A 28 8.42 -7.30 -11.39
N ASN A 29 7.62 -7.65 -12.39
CA ASN A 29 6.45 -6.86 -12.79
C ASN A 29 5.37 -6.83 -11.70
N GLU A 30 5.09 -7.96 -11.05
CA GLU A 30 4.18 -8.00 -9.91
C GLU A 30 4.67 -7.09 -8.77
N MET A 31 5.95 -7.17 -8.42
CA MET A 31 6.54 -6.32 -7.39
C MET A 31 6.47 -4.83 -7.74
N GLU A 32 6.72 -4.46 -9.00
CA GLU A 32 6.58 -3.07 -9.45
C GLU A 32 5.12 -2.60 -9.42
N ASN A 33 4.15 -3.46 -9.72
CA ASN A 33 2.73 -3.13 -9.59
C ASN A 33 2.34 -2.93 -8.12
N TRP A 34 2.70 -3.85 -7.23
CA TRP A 34 2.46 -3.70 -5.79
C TRP A 34 3.12 -2.45 -5.21
N LYS A 35 4.31 -2.09 -5.69
CA LYS A 35 5.00 -0.87 -5.28
C LYS A 35 4.24 0.40 -5.71
N LYS A 36 3.67 0.41 -6.93
CA LYS A 36 2.83 1.53 -7.40
C LYS A 36 1.55 1.66 -6.57
N GLU A 37 0.85 0.55 -6.34
CA GLU A 37 -0.35 0.51 -5.50
C GLU A 37 -0.04 0.97 -4.07
N ALA A 38 1.02 0.43 -3.45
CA ALA A 38 1.48 0.84 -2.13
C ALA A 38 1.78 2.34 -2.06
N HIS A 39 2.34 2.92 -3.13
CA HIS A 39 2.59 4.36 -3.20
C HIS A 39 1.28 5.17 -3.27
N GLN A 40 0.27 4.70 -3.99
CA GLN A 40 -1.06 5.33 -4.03
C GLN A 40 -1.75 5.26 -2.67
N TYR A 41 -1.80 4.09 -2.05
CA TYR A 41 -2.35 3.91 -0.71
C TYR A 41 -1.67 4.82 0.32
N LYS A 42 -0.32 4.93 0.25
CA LYS A 42 0.42 5.82 1.16
C LYS A 42 -0.01 7.28 1.03
N LYS A 43 -0.20 7.80 -0.19
CA LYS A 43 -0.65 9.18 -0.39
C LYS A 43 -2.02 9.43 0.24
N VAL A 44 -2.94 8.48 0.10
CA VAL A 44 -4.29 8.59 0.67
C VAL A 44 -4.25 8.52 2.20
N ILE A 45 -3.45 7.62 2.77
CA ILE A 45 -3.23 7.53 4.21
C ILE A 45 -2.64 8.84 4.75
N ASP A 46 -1.64 9.42 4.08
CA ASP A 46 -1.01 10.67 4.50
C ASP A 46 -2.03 11.84 4.48
N LYS A 47 -2.87 11.92 3.44
CA LYS A 47 -3.96 12.92 3.33
C LYS A 47 -5.02 12.76 4.43
N LEU A 48 -5.47 11.52 4.67
CA LEU A 48 -6.44 11.22 5.73
C LEU A 48 -5.88 11.56 7.11
N SER A 49 -4.61 11.20 7.36
CA SER A 49 -3.96 11.45 8.64
C SER A 49 -3.89 12.96 8.94
N LYS A 50 -3.51 13.75 7.94
CA LYS A 50 -3.52 15.22 8.03
C LYS A 50 -4.91 15.76 8.31
N THR A 51 -5.90 15.29 7.57
CA THR A 51 -7.32 15.68 7.71
C THR A 51 -7.85 15.39 9.11
N ILE A 52 -7.62 14.18 9.62
CA ILE A 52 -8.05 13.77 10.97
C ILE A 52 -7.41 14.66 12.03
N TYR A 53 -6.13 15.00 11.87
CA TYR A 53 -5.43 15.90 12.79
C TYR A 53 -6.05 17.31 12.79
N GLU A 54 -6.33 17.87 11.62
CA GLU A 54 -6.98 19.19 11.48
C GLU A 54 -8.39 19.20 12.09
N ILE A 55 -9.18 18.13 11.89
CA ILE A 55 -10.50 17.96 12.49
C ILE A 55 -10.41 17.91 14.03
N ASP A 56 -9.41 17.21 14.58
CA ASP A 56 -9.24 17.13 16.03
C ASP A 56 -8.90 18.49 16.65
N GLU A 57 -8.04 19.29 15.99
CA GLU A 57 -7.73 20.65 16.42
C GLU A 57 -8.97 21.57 16.33
N LEU A 58 -9.75 21.48 15.25
CA LEU A 58 -11.01 22.20 15.12
C LEU A 58 -12.03 21.79 16.20
N ARG A 59 -12.11 20.51 16.54
CA ARG A 59 -12.97 20.03 17.62
C ARG A 59 -12.57 20.61 18.97
N LYS A 60 -11.27 20.66 19.26
CA LYS A 60 -10.77 21.24 20.53
C LYS A 60 -11.12 22.73 20.66
N THR A 61 -11.15 23.46 19.55
CA THR A 61 -11.43 24.90 19.54
C THR A 61 -12.93 25.23 19.50
N THR A 62 -13.72 24.46 18.75
CA THR A 62 -15.15 24.73 18.53
C THR A 62 -16.07 23.94 19.48
N GLY A 63 -15.56 22.90 20.14
CA GLY A 63 -16.31 22.01 21.01
C GLY A 63 -17.16 20.96 20.27
N GLY A 64 -17.07 20.89 18.94
CA GLY A 64 -17.82 19.94 18.11
C GLY A 64 -17.06 19.52 16.85
N TYR A 65 -17.50 18.43 16.22
CA TYR A 65 -16.94 18.05 14.92
C TYR A 65 -17.57 18.89 13.80
N PRO A 66 -16.81 19.26 12.75
CA PRO A 66 -17.39 19.83 11.53
C PRO A 66 -18.47 18.90 10.97
N SER A 67 -19.60 19.41 10.47
CA SER A 67 -20.72 18.55 10.03
C SER A 67 -20.40 17.67 8.81
N ASP A 68 -19.44 18.10 8.00
CA ASP A 68 -19.02 17.53 6.71
C ASP A 68 -17.76 16.65 6.80
N TYR A 69 -17.23 16.43 8.01
CA TYR A 69 -15.95 15.74 8.20
C TYR A 69 -15.94 14.29 7.67
N ILE A 70 -17.09 13.61 7.73
CA ILE A 70 -17.28 12.25 7.20
C ILE A 70 -17.23 12.29 5.68
N ASP A 71 -17.95 13.22 5.05
CA ASP A 71 -18.01 13.34 3.60
C ASP A 71 -16.63 13.64 3.02
N TYR A 72 -15.88 14.55 3.65
CA TYR A 72 -14.51 14.86 3.25
C TYR A 72 -13.55 13.67 3.40
N SER A 73 -13.67 12.90 4.50
CA SER A 73 -12.87 11.69 4.70
C SER A 73 -13.19 10.60 3.66
N LEU A 74 -14.46 10.45 3.29
CA LEU A 74 -14.90 9.51 2.26
C LEU A 74 -14.43 9.92 0.86
N GLU A 75 -14.39 11.22 0.55
CA GLU A 75 -13.84 11.72 -0.72
C GLU A 75 -12.37 11.34 -0.88
N ILE A 76 -11.55 11.51 0.17
CA ILE A 76 -10.13 11.13 0.14
C ILE A 76 -9.96 9.61 -0.04
N LEU A 77 -10.80 8.80 0.60
CA LEU A 77 -10.76 7.33 0.47
C LEU A 77 -11.07 6.86 -0.96
N ARG A 78 -11.92 7.59 -1.70
CA ARG A 78 -12.27 7.25 -3.09
C ARG A 78 -11.14 7.50 -4.08
N GLU A 79 -10.09 8.23 -3.72
CA GLU A 79 -8.91 8.43 -4.58
C GLU A 79 -8.08 7.15 -4.80
N VAL A 80 -8.43 6.07 -4.12
CA VAL A 80 -7.78 4.75 -4.21
C VAL A 80 -8.39 3.87 -5.31
N GLU A 81 -9.58 4.21 -5.81
CA GLU A 81 -10.30 3.48 -6.87
C GLU A 81 -9.79 3.82 -8.28
#